data_AF-A0A4R5FF18-F1
#
_entry.id   AF-A0A4R5FF18-F1
#
_cell.length_a   1.000
_cell.length_b   1.000
_cell.length_c   1.000
_cell.angle_alpha   90.00
_cell.angle_beta   90.00
_cell.angle_gamma   90.00
#
_symmetry.space_group_name_H-M   'P 1'
#
loop_
_entity.id
_entity.type
_entity.pdbx_description
1 polymer ?
#
loop_
_entity_poly.entity_id
_entity_poly.type
_entity_poly.pdbx_seq_one_letter_code
_entity_poly.pdbx_strand_id
1 'polypeptide(L)'
;MPAEFPAARWERAYRKVVETAFMKVPFYRDQWVAAGRALDEPQPTPSEALADQLHRLCPFARPFDPSREPPPWISDGRDLREALAQARAPRRAPVLEVRPAVLDRRALGRTGPRYGVILAPGAKVVDEARRRELNSAALRLAARAGRATLVGERPALDTVLPELDGIAVTVAERMDTGQAVREHGLAYDPHLGYFAAPGSGCGTTHLLWRRFHARRTAGGAPAVTALRRARPVLVDVVPYGAETVTLGSCPAHGTPIIVTH
;
A
#
# COMPACT_ATOMS: atom_id res chain seq x y z
N MET A 1 12.74 -16.11 -17.93
CA MET A 1 13.59 -15.05 -17.34
C MET A 1 12.71 -13.93 -16.84
N PRO A 2 12.96 -13.32 -15.67
CA PRO A 2 12.22 -12.13 -15.26
C PRO A 2 12.38 -11.06 -16.35
N ALA A 3 11.28 -10.44 -16.77
CA ALA A 3 11.36 -9.34 -17.72
C ALA A 3 12.25 -8.24 -17.13
N GLU A 4 13.23 -7.78 -17.90
CA GLU A 4 14.14 -6.70 -17.50
C GLU A 4 13.34 -5.48 -17.00
N PHE A 5 13.89 -4.82 -15.99
CA PHE A 5 13.29 -3.62 -15.43
C PHE A 5 13.27 -2.48 -16.47
N PRO A 6 12.09 -2.00 -16.91
CA PRO A 6 12.01 -1.02 -17.99
C PRO A 6 12.14 0.40 -17.44
N ALA A 7 13.34 0.79 -17.00
CA ALA A 7 13.61 2.06 -16.30
C ALA A 7 13.05 3.29 -17.03
N ALA A 8 13.26 3.40 -18.35
CA ALA A 8 12.74 4.53 -19.14
C ALA A 8 11.20 4.59 -19.16
N ARG A 9 10.51 3.45 -19.14
CA ARG A 9 9.04 3.40 -19.07
C ARG A 9 8.54 3.75 -17.67
N TRP A 10 9.26 3.32 -16.64
CA TRP A 10 8.97 3.64 -15.25
C TRP A 10 9.08 5.14 -15.00
N GLU A 11 10.15 5.76 -15.48
CA GLU A 11 10.40 7.20 -15.40
C GLU A 11 9.37 8.01 -16.18
N ARG A 12 9.03 7.59 -17.39
CA ARG A 12 7.96 8.24 -18.17
C ARG A 12 6.59 8.17 -17.48
N ALA A 13 6.30 7.05 -16.80
CA ALA A 13 5.06 6.91 -16.04
C ALA A 13 5.01 7.87 -14.85
N TYR A 14 6.14 8.06 -14.15
CA TYR A 14 6.28 9.05 -13.09
C TYR A 14 6.02 10.47 -13.60
N ARG A 15 6.75 10.91 -14.63
CA ARG A 15 6.61 12.26 -15.20
C ARG A 15 5.17 12.58 -15.63
N LYS A 16 4.48 11.62 -16.23
CA LYS A 16 3.06 11.78 -16.60
C LYS A 16 2.16 12.01 -15.39
N VAL A 17 2.42 11.31 -14.28
CA VAL A 17 1.65 11.48 -13.04
C VAL A 17 1.97 12.83 -12.39
N VAL A 18 3.25 13.24 -12.36
CA VAL A 18 3.69 14.56 -11.87
C VAL A 18 3.02 15.68 -12.65
N GLU A 19 3.08 15.64 -13.98
CA GLU A 19 2.42 16.61 -14.85
C GLU A 19 0.91 16.68 -14.55
N THR A 20 0.26 15.51 -14.44
CA THR A 20 -1.18 15.44 -14.10
C THR A 20 -1.46 16.03 -12.72
N ALA A 21 -0.59 15.79 -11.75
CA ALA A 21 -0.71 16.27 -10.39
C ALA A 21 -0.68 17.80 -10.36
N PHE A 22 0.37 18.43 -10.91
CA PHE A 22 0.45 19.88 -10.99
C PHE A 22 -0.68 20.51 -11.80
N MET A 23 -1.17 19.86 -12.86
CA MET A 23 -2.25 20.41 -13.67
C MET A 23 -3.62 20.35 -12.98
N LYS A 24 -3.89 19.33 -12.16
CA LYS A 24 -5.26 19.00 -11.73
C LYS A 24 -5.50 19.01 -10.24
N VAL A 25 -4.45 19.04 -9.42
CA VAL A 25 -4.54 18.77 -7.99
C VAL A 25 -4.08 20.01 -7.21
N PRO A 26 -4.95 20.59 -6.36
CA PRO A 26 -4.67 21.83 -5.63
C PRO A 26 -3.38 21.79 -4.82
N PHE A 27 -3.19 20.72 -4.05
CA PHE A 27 -2.02 20.56 -3.18
C PHE A 27 -0.69 20.79 -3.92
N TYR A 28 -0.53 20.24 -5.12
CA TYR A 28 0.69 20.38 -5.91
C TYR A 28 0.79 21.75 -6.60
N ARG A 29 -0.34 22.35 -7.01
CA ARG A 29 -0.36 23.72 -7.53
C ARG A 29 0.09 24.73 -6.47
N ASP A 30 -0.29 24.51 -5.22
CA ASP A 30 0.10 25.39 -4.12
C ASP A 30 1.63 25.35 -3.90
N GLN A 31 2.30 24.24 -4.23
CA GLN A 31 3.77 24.19 -4.23
C GLN A 31 4.39 25.08 -5.31
N TRP A 32 3.80 25.16 -6.52
CA TRP A 32 4.25 26.12 -7.55
C TRP A 32 4.11 27.56 -7.08
N VAL A 33 2.96 27.89 -6.49
CA VAL A 33 2.69 29.22 -5.96
C VAL A 33 3.70 29.57 -4.86
N ALA A 34 3.93 28.66 -3.92
CA ALA A 34 4.89 28.84 -2.84
C ALA A 34 6.35 28.98 -3.35
N ALA A 35 6.70 28.26 -4.42
CA ALA A 35 8.03 28.35 -5.02
C ALA A 35 8.22 29.62 -5.90
N GLY A 36 7.15 30.33 -6.25
CA GLY A 36 7.18 31.46 -7.17
C GLY A 36 7.57 31.08 -8.61
N ARG A 37 7.60 29.78 -8.94
CA ARG A 37 7.99 29.26 -10.26
C ARG A 37 7.40 27.87 -10.50
N ALA A 38 7.37 27.45 -11.77
CA ALA A 38 7.10 26.07 -12.10
C ALA A 38 8.19 25.15 -11.53
N LEU A 39 7.75 24.03 -10.95
CA LEU A 39 8.58 22.93 -10.48
C LEU A 39 8.40 21.74 -11.42
N ASP A 40 9.50 21.11 -11.81
CA ASP A 40 9.51 19.88 -12.62
C ASP A 40 9.15 18.64 -11.80
N GLU A 41 9.44 18.69 -10.50
CA GLU A 41 9.15 17.64 -9.52
C GLU A 41 8.49 18.27 -8.27
N PRO A 42 7.53 17.60 -7.65
CA PRO A 42 6.95 18.08 -6.40
C PRO A 42 7.98 18.01 -5.26
N GLN A 43 7.82 18.89 -4.29
CA GLN A 43 8.54 18.80 -3.04
C GLN A 43 8.08 17.53 -2.30
N PRO A 44 9.00 16.62 -1.92
CA PRO A 44 8.65 15.43 -1.17
C PRO A 44 7.88 15.80 0.09
N THR A 45 6.76 15.11 0.33
CA THR A 45 5.88 15.41 1.46
C THR A 45 5.82 14.21 2.41
N PRO A 46 6.17 14.37 3.69
CA PRO A 46 5.95 13.34 4.70
C PRO A 46 4.50 12.87 4.72
N SER A 47 4.28 11.56 4.76
CA SER A 47 2.95 10.97 4.78
C SER A 47 2.09 11.51 5.93
N GLU A 48 2.68 11.69 7.11
CA GLU A 48 2.03 12.29 8.28
C GLU A 48 1.43 13.68 8.02
N ALA A 49 2.06 14.49 7.15
CA ALA A 49 1.59 15.83 6.82
C ALA A 49 0.34 15.82 5.90
N LEU A 50 -0.03 14.64 5.37
CA LEU A 50 -1.16 14.48 4.45
C LEU A 50 -2.47 14.10 5.14
N ALA A 51 -2.45 13.71 6.41
CA ALA A 51 -3.62 13.18 7.13
C ALA A 51 -4.86 14.08 6.98
N ASP A 52 -4.70 15.38 7.18
CA ASP A 52 -5.77 16.37 7.07
C ASP A 52 -5.88 17.03 5.68
N GLN A 53 -5.05 16.59 4.73
CA GLN A 53 -4.92 17.21 3.41
C GLN A 53 -5.34 16.30 2.25
N LEU A 54 -5.85 15.08 2.53
CA LEU A 54 -6.25 14.12 1.49
C LEU A 54 -7.28 14.70 0.50
N HIS A 55 -8.15 15.59 0.97
CA HIS A 55 -9.12 16.29 0.12
C HIS A 55 -8.46 17.23 -0.89
N ARG A 56 -7.30 17.83 -0.57
CA ARG A 56 -6.51 18.70 -1.46
C ARG A 56 -5.72 17.91 -2.50
N LEU A 57 -5.53 16.61 -2.27
CA LEU A 57 -4.90 15.67 -3.21
C LEU A 57 -5.88 15.09 -4.24
N CYS A 58 -7.16 15.47 -4.13
CA CYS A 58 -8.19 15.03 -5.05
C CYS A 58 -8.30 15.98 -6.25
N PRO A 59 -8.26 15.49 -7.50
CA PRO A 59 -8.33 16.35 -8.67
C PRO A 59 -9.74 16.96 -8.81
N PHE A 60 -9.80 18.25 -9.17
CA PHE A 60 -11.07 18.96 -9.37
C PHE A 60 -11.74 18.70 -10.73
N ALA A 61 -11.00 18.13 -11.69
CA ALA A 61 -11.42 18.07 -13.09
C ALA A 61 -12.62 17.14 -13.38
N ARG A 62 -13.10 16.34 -12.42
CA ARG A 62 -14.31 15.52 -12.57
C ARG A 62 -14.95 15.13 -11.23
N PRO A 63 -16.28 14.94 -11.18
CA PRO A 63 -16.96 14.39 -10.02
C PRO A 63 -16.40 13.03 -9.59
N PHE A 64 -16.49 12.73 -8.29
CA PHE A 64 -16.16 11.41 -7.76
C PHE A 64 -17.18 10.38 -8.22
N ASP A 65 -16.69 9.23 -8.72
CA ASP A 65 -17.51 8.09 -9.11
C ASP A 65 -17.10 6.87 -8.27
N PRO A 66 -17.88 6.48 -7.25
CA PRO A 66 -17.54 5.35 -6.38
C PRO A 66 -17.49 4.00 -7.11
N SER A 67 -18.08 3.89 -8.31
CA SER A 67 -18.00 2.68 -9.13
C SER A 67 -16.64 2.52 -9.84
N ARG A 68 -15.88 3.63 -9.99
CA ARG A 68 -14.61 3.68 -10.71
C ARG A 68 -13.42 4.07 -9.84
N GLU A 69 -13.67 4.78 -8.75
CA GLU A 69 -12.65 5.34 -7.86
C GLU A 69 -12.89 4.85 -6.44
N PRO A 70 -11.94 4.14 -5.81
CA PRO A 70 -12.04 3.84 -4.39
C PRO A 70 -12.02 5.15 -3.58
N PRO A 71 -12.67 5.18 -2.41
CA PRO A 71 -12.59 6.33 -1.52
C PRO A 71 -11.14 6.73 -1.20
N PRO A 72 -10.86 8.04 -1.00
CA PRO A 72 -9.50 8.56 -0.77
C PRO A 72 -8.70 7.90 0.37
N TRP A 73 -9.39 7.38 1.37
CA TRP A 73 -8.81 6.74 2.56
C TRP A 73 -8.69 5.21 2.44
N ILE A 74 -9.02 4.63 1.29
CA ILE A 74 -8.94 3.18 1.05
C ILE A 74 -7.86 2.89 0.01
N SER A 75 -6.91 2.02 0.36
CA SER A 75 -5.88 1.54 -0.55
C SER A 75 -6.45 0.65 -1.67
N ASP A 76 -5.80 0.64 -2.84
CA ASP A 76 -6.21 -0.24 -3.94
C ASP A 76 -5.91 -1.70 -3.57
N GLY A 77 -6.91 -2.57 -3.62
CA GLY A 77 -6.73 -3.99 -3.25
C GLY A 77 -5.74 -4.71 -4.15
N ARG A 78 -5.51 -4.20 -5.36
CA ARG A 78 -4.46 -4.71 -6.25
C ARG A 78 -3.07 -4.50 -5.66
N ASP A 79 -2.84 -3.44 -4.87
CA ASP A 79 -1.56 -3.20 -4.20
C ASP A 79 -1.25 -4.34 -3.22
N LEU A 80 -2.20 -4.67 -2.34
CA LEU A 80 -2.07 -5.81 -1.43
C LEU A 80 -1.90 -7.13 -2.18
N ARG A 81 -2.65 -7.35 -3.26
CA ARG A 81 -2.50 -8.56 -4.08
C ARG A 81 -1.09 -8.70 -4.63
N GLU A 82 -0.53 -7.64 -5.21
CA GLU A 82 0.83 -7.68 -5.77
C GLU A 82 1.87 -7.85 -4.64
N ALA A 83 1.70 -7.19 -3.49
CA ALA A 83 2.54 -7.38 -2.31
C ALA A 83 2.58 -8.85 -1.85
N LEU A 84 1.41 -9.46 -1.71
CA LEU A 84 1.27 -10.86 -1.32
C LEU A 84 1.85 -11.81 -2.38
N ALA A 85 1.64 -11.54 -3.67
CA ALA A 85 2.22 -12.34 -4.74
C ALA A 85 3.76 -12.27 -4.73
N GLN A 86 4.32 -11.09 -4.46
CA GLN A 86 5.77 -10.87 -4.34
C GLN A 86 6.36 -11.60 -3.13
N ALA A 87 5.65 -11.56 -1.99
CA ALA A 87 5.95 -12.28 -0.76
C ALA A 87 5.62 -13.79 -0.82
N ARG A 88 5.22 -14.32 -1.98
CA ARG A 88 4.85 -15.73 -2.21
C ARG A 88 3.71 -16.26 -1.32
N ALA A 89 2.79 -15.40 -0.90
CA ALA A 89 1.60 -15.85 -0.21
C ALA A 89 0.76 -16.80 -1.11
N PRO A 90 0.05 -17.79 -0.55
CA PRO A 90 -0.73 -18.75 -1.34
C PRO A 90 -1.81 -18.08 -2.20
N ARG A 91 -1.63 -18.13 -3.53
CA ARG A 91 -2.51 -17.44 -4.52
C ARG A 91 -4.00 -17.78 -4.44
N ARG A 92 -4.35 -18.98 -3.96
CA ARG A 92 -5.73 -19.49 -3.87
C ARG A 92 -6.29 -19.43 -2.45
N ALA A 93 -5.53 -18.96 -1.47
CA ALA A 93 -6.07 -18.74 -0.13
C ALA A 93 -6.90 -17.44 -0.12
N PRO A 94 -8.04 -17.39 0.59
CA PRO A 94 -8.68 -16.13 0.90
C PRO A 94 -7.74 -15.26 1.74
N VAL A 95 -7.81 -13.95 1.53
CA VAL A 95 -7.04 -12.96 2.29
C VAL A 95 -7.94 -12.34 3.34
N LEU A 96 -7.54 -12.42 4.61
CA LEU A 96 -8.18 -11.73 5.72
C LEU A 96 -7.24 -10.59 6.14
N GLU A 97 -7.74 -9.36 6.18
CA GLU A 97 -6.95 -8.21 6.61
C GLU A 97 -7.49 -7.65 7.92
N VAL A 98 -6.62 -7.53 8.93
CA VAL A 98 -6.93 -6.95 10.23
C VAL A 98 -6.82 -5.42 10.12
N ARG A 99 -7.94 -4.71 10.33
CA ARG A 99 -8.04 -3.26 10.10
C ARG A 99 -8.91 -2.55 11.16
N PRO A 100 -8.75 -1.24 11.36
CA PRO A 100 -9.61 -0.47 12.26
C PRO A 100 -11.00 -0.17 11.69
N ALA A 101 -11.27 -0.50 10.42
CA ALA A 101 -12.54 -0.22 9.74
C ALA A 101 -12.84 -1.28 8.67
N VAL A 102 -14.13 -1.54 8.46
CA VAL A 102 -14.62 -2.41 7.39
C VAL A 102 -14.39 -1.77 6.02
N LEU A 103 -14.15 -2.61 5.01
CA LEU A 103 -14.09 -2.19 3.62
C LEU A 103 -15.17 -2.94 2.84
N ASP A 104 -15.92 -2.23 2.00
CA ASP A 104 -16.88 -2.86 1.09
C ASP A 104 -16.14 -3.44 -0.13
N ARG A 105 -15.45 -4.55 0.11
CA ARG A 105 -14.68 -5.29 -0.89
C ARG A 105 -14.77 -6.78 -0.61
N ARG A 106 -15.01 -7.58 -1.65
CA ARG A 106 -15.12 -9.04 -1.56
C ARG A 106 -13.94 -9.79 -2.18
N ALA A 107 -13.09 -9.10 -2.93
CA ALA A 107 -11.90 -9.67 -3.57
C ALA A 107 -10.81 -8.61 -3.81
N LEU A 108 -9.55 -9.03 -3.89
CA LEU A 108 -8.42 -8.14 -4.19
C LEU A 108 -8.27 -7.89 -5.70
N GLY A 109 -9.23 -7.16 -6.27
CA GLY A 109 -9.37 -6.94 -7.72
C GLY A 109 -10.20 -8.03 -8.42
N ARG A 110 -10.50 -7.83 -9.71
CA ARG A 110 -11.47 -8.66 -10.47
C ARG A 110 -11.13 -10.15 -10.49
N THR A 111 -9.84 -10.49 -10.54
CA THR A 111 -9.32 -11.86 -10.61
C THR A 111 -8.52 -12.24 -9.36
N GLY A 112 -8.60 -11.42 -8.30
CA GLY A 112 -7.85 -11.63 -7.07
C GLY A 112 -8.46 -12.69 -6.15
N PRO A 113 -7.74 -13.07 -5.09
CA PRO A 113 -8.29 -13.91 -4.04
C PRO A 113 -9.52 -13.24 -3.40
N ARG A 114 -10.41 -14.08 -2.85
CA ARG A 114 -11.49 -13.61 -1.97
C ARG A 114 -10.89 -12.84 -0.80
N TYR A 115 -11.59 -11.82 -0.36
CA TYR A 115 -11.10 -10.88 0.63
C TYR A 115 -12.16 -10.66 1.72
N GLY A 116 -11.70 -10.56 2.96
CA GLY A 116 -12.51 -10.16 4.11
C GLY A 116 -11.70 -9.28 5.06
N VAL A 117 -12.40 -8.41 5.79
CA VAL A 117 -11.80 -7.62 6.87
C VAL A 117 -12.15 -8.25 8.20
N ILE A 118 -11.17 -8.33 9.08
CA ILE A 118 -11.36 -8.59 10.51
C ILE A 118 -11.10 -7.27 11.22
N LEU A 119 -12.06 -6.80 12.02
CA LEU A 119 -11.91 -5.56 12.78
C LEU A 119 -10.92 -5.79 13.92
N ALA A 120 -9.81 -5.03 13.88
CA ALA A 120 -8.79 -5.02 14.92
C ALA A 120 -9.41 -4.71 16.29
N PRO A 121 -8.88 -5.22 17.42
CA PRO A 121 -9.44 -4.98 18.75
C PRO A 121 -9.70 -3.50 19.06
N GLY A 122 -8.80 -2.61 18.63
CA GLY A 122 -8.94 -1.15 18.80
C GLY A 122 -9.93 -0.46 17.84
N ALA A 123 -10.58 -1.18 16.93
CA ALA A 123 -11.58 -0.60 16.03
C ALA A 123 -12.76 -0.04 16.83
N LYS A 124 -13.22 1.15 16.44
CA LYS A 124 -14.40 1.80 17.01
C LYS A 124 -15.66 1.11 16.48
N VAL A 125 -16.34 0.37 17.36
CA VAL A 125 -17.59 -0.34 17.09
C VAL A 125 -18.66 0.10 18.08
N VAL A 126 -19.93 -0.09 17.71
CA VAL A 126 -21.07 0.19 18.62
C VAL A 126 -20.97 -0.68 19.88
N ASP A 127 -20.70 -1.97 19.67
CA ASP A 127 -20.49 -2.95 20.73
C ASP A 127 -19.72 -4.17 20.18
N GLU A 128 -19.34 -5.08 21.09
CA GLU A 128 -18.57 -6.27 20.77
C GLU A 128 -19.39 -7.34 20.03
N ALA A 129 -20.71 -7.39 20.21
CA ALA A 129 -21.56 -8.29 19.45
C ALA A 129 -21.55 -7.91 17.95
N ARG A 130 -21.60 -6.61 17.66
CA ARG A 130 -21.49 -6.07 16.31
C ARG A 130 -20.12 -6.33 15.70
N ARG A 131 -19.03 -6.26 16.47
CA ARG A 131 -17.69 -6.65 15.99
C ARG A 131 -17.69 -8.11 15.55
N ARG A 132 -18.17 -9.03 16.40
CA ARG A 132 -18.25 -10.46 16.09
C ARG A 132 -19.09 -10.74 14.84
N GLU A 133 -20.24 -10.07 14.72
CA GLU A 133 -21.10 -10.19 13.54
C GLU A 133 -20.35 -9.80 12.25
N LEU A 134 -19.67 -8.64 12.25
CA LEU A 134 -18.91 -8.14 11.11
C LEU A 134 -17.72 -9.05 10.77
N ASN A 135 -16.99 -9.53 11.78
CA ASN A 135 -15.85 -10.44 11.62
C ASN A 135 -16.28 -11.82 11.07
N SER A 136 -17.50 -12.27 11.41
CA SER A 136 -17.99 -13.60 11.05
C SER A 136 -17.96 -13.87 9.55
N ALA A 137 -18.15 -12.85 8.71
CA ALA A 137 -18.09 -13.00 7.26
C ALA A 137 -16.68 -13.38 6.78
N ALA A 138 -15.64 -12.73 7.32
CA ALA A 138 -14.25 -13.01 7.00
C ALA A 138 -13.81 -14.37 7.54
N LEU A 139 -14.17 -14.71 8.78
CA LEU A 139 -13.85 -16.01 9.38
C LEU A 139 -14.50 -17.18 8.61
N ARG A 140 -15.76 -17.02 8.15
CA ARG A 140 -16.42 -18.02 7.29
C ARG A 140 -15.70 -18.22 5.95
N LEU A 141 -15.03 -17.21 5.40
CA LEU A 141 -14.24 -17.39 4.17
C LEU A 141 -13.08 -18.34 4.40
N ALA A 142 -12.36 -18.16 5.51
CA ALA A 142 -11.22 -18.99 5.89
C ALA A 142 -11.64 -20.42 6.25
N ALA A 143 -12.67 -20.56 7.09
CA ALA A 143 -13.19 -21.86 7.50
C ALA A 143 -13.62 -22.73 6.29
N ARG A 144 -14.36 -22.14 5.34
CA ARG A 144 -14.78 -22.84 4.10
C ARG A 144 -13.61 -23.26 3.21
N ALA A 145 -12.50 -22.54 3.26
CA ALA A 145 -11.31 -22.83 2.46
C ALA A 145 -10.33 -23.79 3.16
N GLY A 146 -10.46 -23.99 4.48
CA GLY A 146 -9.49 -24.70 5.32
C GLY A 146 -8.11 -24.01 5.39
N ARG A 147 -7.99 -22.80 4.84
CA ARG A 147 -6.75 -22.02 4.79
C ARG A 147 -7.02 -20.53 4.61
N ALA A 148 -6.08 -19.68 5.00
CA ALA A 148 -6.14 -18.24 4.77
C ALA A 148 -4.75 -17.60 4.71
N THR A 149 -4.66 -16.42 4.09
CA THR A 149 -3.57 -15.47 4.31
C THR A 149 -4.07 -14.37 5.23
N LEU A 150 -3.48 -14.24 6.42
CA LEU A 150 -3.83 -13.23 7.41
C LEU A 150 -2.83 -12.06 7.33
N VAL A 151 -3.34 -10.84 7.18
CA VAL A 151 -2.55 -9.63 6.97
C VAL A 151 -2.88 -8.59 8.03
N GLY A 152 -1.87 -7.97 8.66
CA GLY A 152 -2.08 -6.99 9.72
C GLY A 152 -0.81 -6.71 10.50
N GLU A 153 -0.88 -5.79 11.46
CA GLU A 153 0.22 -5.54 12.40
C GLU A 153 0.29 -6.66 13.45
N ARG A 154 1.50 -7.02 13.89
CA ARG A 154 1.75 -8.16 14.80
C ARG A 154 0.82 -8.19 16.03
N PRO A 155 0.67 -7.10 16.81
CA PRO A 155 -0.21 -7.14 17.98
C PRO A 155 -1.67 -7.45 17.64
N ALA A 156 -2.16 -6.98 16.48
CA ALA A 156 -3.52 -7.22 16.04
C ALA A 156 -3.67 -8.65 15.47
N LEU A 157 -2.65 -9.17 14.80
CA LEU A 157 -2.61 -10.55 14.31
C LEU A 157 -2.69 -11.55 15.47
N ASP A 158 -1.92 -11.33 16.53
CA ASP A 158 -1.87 -12.23 17.70
C ASP A 158 -3.24 -12.39 18.38
N THR A 159 -4.08 -11.34 18.34
CA THR A 159 -5.45 -11.43 18.87
C THR A 159 -6.41 -12.23 18.00
N VAL A 160 -6.15 -12.32 16.69
CA VAL A 160 -7.04 -12.96 15.71
C VAL A 160 -6.65 -14.40 15.44
N LEU A 161 -5.36 -14.75 15.57
CA LEU A 161 -4.85 -16.09 15.29
C LEU A 161 -5.61 -17.20 16.06
N PRO A 162 -5.98 -17.05 17.34
CA PRO A 162 -6.78 -18.06 18.05
C PRO A 162 -8.16 -18.31 17.43
N GLU A 163 -8.78 -17.32 16.78
CA GLU A 163 -10.08 -17.48 16.10
C GLU A 163 -9.99 -18.32 14.81
N LEU A 164 -8.77 -18.60 14.35
CA LEU A 164 -8.46 -19.39 13.16
C LEU A 164 -7.88 -20.77 13.49
N ASP A 165 -8.11 -21.26 14.71
CA ASP A 165 -7.69 -22.61 15.09
C ASP A 165 -8.22 -23.68 14.11
N GLY A 166 -7.40 -24.66 13.78
CA GLY A 166 -7.69 -25.68 12.76
C GLY A 166 -7.66 -25.20 11.30
N ILE A 167 -7.32 -23.93 11.02
CA ILE A 167 -7.17 -23.38 9.66
C ILE A 167 -5.68 -23.23 9.33
N ALA A 168 -5.25 -23.64 8.13
CA ALA A 168 -3.88 -23.38 7.69
C ALA A 168 -3.67 -21.89 7.38
N VAL A 169 -2.97 -21.15 8.25
CA VAL A 169 -2.76 -19.71 8.11
C VAL A 169 -1.34 -19.38 7.63
N THR A 170 -1.24 -18.57 6.58
CA THR A 170 0.00 -17.85 6.23
C THR A 170 -0.12 -16.41 6.74
N VAL A 171 0.79 -16.01 7.62
CA VAL A 171 0.85 -14.63 8.13
C VAL A 171 1.70 -13.76 7.21
N ALA A 172 1.19 -12.58 6.88
CA ALA A 172 1.95 -11.55 6.19
C ALA A 172 1.84 -10.24 6.98
N GLU A 173 2.90 -9.88 7.69
CA GLU A 173 2.89 -8.75 8.60
C GLU A 173 2.93 -7.42 7.85
N ARG A 174 2.09 -6.49 8.28
CA ARG A 174 2.04 -5.10 7.81
C ARG A 174 2.90 -4.26 8.73
N MET A 175 3.85 -3.52 8.17
CA MET A 175 4.84 -2.75 8.89
C MET A 175 5.05 -1.38 8.23
N ASP A 176 5.62 -0.44 8.97
CA ASP A 176 6.20 0.75 8.35
C ASP A 176 7.40 0.39 7.46
N THR A 177 7.94 1.37 6.73
CA THR A 177 8.99 1.12 5.73
C THR A 177 10.27 0.57 6.35
N GLY A 178 10.73 1.16 7.44
CA GLY A 178 11.98 0.78 8.09
C GLY A 178 11.89 -0.61 8.70
N GLN A 179 10.79 -0.90 9.40
CA GLN A 179 10.49 -2.22 9.95
C GLN A 179 10.37 -3.28 8.85
N ALA A 180 9.63 -2.99 7.77
CA ALA A 180 9.44 -3.94 6.66
C ALA A 180 10.76 -4.36 5.99
N VAL A 181 11.74 -3.47 5.93
CA VAL A 181 13.08 -3.80 5.40
C VAL A 181 13.87 -4.68 6.37
N ARG A 182 13.85 -4.37 7.68
CA ARG A 182 14.60 -5.12 8.70
C ARG A 182 14.03 -6.50 9.00
N GLU A 183 12.71 -6.61 9.00
CA GLU A 183 11.98 -7.80 9.43
C GLU A 183 11.34 -8.55 8.26
N HIS A 184 11.61 -8.12 7.02
CA HIS A 184 11.11 -8.73 5.79
C HIS A 184 9.57 -8.78 5.71
N GLY A 185 8.88 -7.76 6.24
CA GLY A 185 7.43 -7.60 6.20
C GLY A 185 6.90 -6.86 4.96
N LEU A 186 5.58 -6.68 4.90
CA LEU A 186 4.93 -5.86 3.88
C LEU A 186 5.04 -4.38 4.26
N ALA A 187 5.71 -3.58 3.43
CA ALA A 187 5.80 -2.14 3.65
C ALA A 187 4.46 -1.48 3.34
N TYR A 188 3.90 -0.82 4.34
CA TYR A 188 2.62 -0.17 4.29
C TYR A 188 2.72 1.26 4.79
N ASP A 189 1.99 2.13 4.11
CA ASP A 189 1.77 3.50 4.52
C ASP A 189 0.27 3.79 4.52
N PRO A 190 -0.28 4.51 5.52
CA PRO A 190 -1.72 4.77 5.62
C PRO A 190 -2.33 5.44 4.39
N HIS A 191 -1.54 6.23 3.66
CA HIS A 191 -2.00 6.95 2.48
C HIS A 191 -1.65 6.22 1.19
N LEU A 192 -0.43 5.71 1.03
CA LEU A 192 -0.02 4.97 -0.19
C LEU A 192 -0.63 3.56 -0.26
N GLY A 193 -0.91 2.93 0.87
CA GLY A 193 -1.23 1.51 0.96
C GLY A 193 0.02 0.64 0.97
N TYR A 194 -0.09 -0.59 0.45
CA TYR A 194 1.04 -1.52 0.35
C TYR A 194 1.89 -1.18 -0.87
N PHE A 195 3.15 -0.79 -0.69
CA PHE A 195 3.97 -0.30 -1.81
C PHE A 195 5.28 -1.07 -2.02
N ALA A 196 5.70 -1.88 -1.04
CA ALA A 196 6.82 -2.78 -1.17
C ALA A 196 6.59 -4.07 -0.36
N ALA A 197 7.30 -5.13 -0.72
CA ALA A 197 7.20 -6.45 -0.08
C ALA A 197 8.51 -7.24 -0.26
N PRO A 198 8.81 -8.22 0.60
CA PRO A 198 9.98 -9.07 0.44
C PRO A 198 9.94 -9.79 -0.91
N GLY A 199 11.07 -9.77 -1.60
CA GLY A 199 11.27 -10.42 -2.87
C GLY A 199 11.42 -11.93 -2.69
N SER A 200 10.53 -12.66 -3.34
CA SER A 200 10.64 -14.08 -3.68
C SER A 200 12.09 -14.54 -3.92
N GLY A 201 12.71 -15.16 -2.91
CA GLY A 201 14.01 -15.87 -3.03
C GLY A 201 15.27 -15.02 -2.92
N CYS A 202 15.18 -13.68 -2.84
CA CYS A 202 16.36 -12.81 -2.67
C CYS A 202 16.42 -12.10 -1.31
N GLY A 203 15.38 -12.21 -0.49
CA GLY A 203 15.31 -11.60 0.85
C GLY A 203 15.18 -10.07 0.86
N THR A 204 15.49 -9.35 -0.22
CA THR A 204 15.40 -7.89 -0.27
C THR A 204 13.96 -7.39 -0.34
N THR A 205 13.67 -6.19 0.17
CA THR A 205 12.34 -5.57 0.07
C THR A 205 12.20 -4.84 -1.26
N HIS A 206 11.41 -5.41 -2.17
CA HIS A 206 11.21 -4.89 -3.51
C HIS A 206 10.06 -3.89 -3.55
N LEU A 207 10.29 -2.76 -4.22
CA LEU A 207 9.20 -1.85 -4.58
C LEU A 207 8.25 -2.56 -5.55
N LEU A 208 6.93 -2.37 -5.39
CA LEU A 208 5.93 -2.79 -6.37
C LEU A 208 5.97 -1.89 -7.62
N TRP A 209 7.10 -1.89 -8.32
CA TRP A 209 7.52 -0.90 -9.32
C TRP A 209 6.57 -0.73 -10.52
N ARG A 210 5.68 -1.70 -10.78
CA ARG A 210 4.63 -1.58 -11.81
C ARG A 210 3.49 -0.63 -11.39
N ARG A 211 3.39 -0.38 -10.09
CA ARG A 211 2.32 0.36 -9.42
C ARG A 211 2.84 1.60 -8.70
N PHE A 212 4.11 1.59 -8.30
CA PHE A 212 4.77 2.71 -7.63
C PHE A 212 6.06 3.10 -8.34
N HIS A 213 6.38 4.38 -8.29
CA HIS A 213 7.71 4.90 -8.57
C HIS A 213 8.32 5.41 -7.27
N ALA A 214 9.65 5.40 -7.17
CA ALA A 214 10.34 5.99 -6.05
C ALA A 214 11.61 6.70 -6.52
N ARG A 215 11.91 7.84 -5.91
CA ARG A 215 13.18 8.54 -6.05
C ARG A 215 13.76 8.87 -4.68
N ARG A 216 15.07 9.15 -4.62
CA ARG A 216 15.71 9.60 -3.39
C ARG A 216 15.43 11.08 -3.18
N THR A 217 15.03 11.45 -1.97
CA THR A 217 15.01 12.84 -1.53
C THR A 217 16.43 13.38 -1.36
N ALA A 218 16.57 14.71 -1.17
CA ALA A 218 17.86 15.31 -0.80
C ALA A 218 18.42 14.74 0.52
N GLY A 219 17.54 14.33 1.44
CA GLY A 219 17.91 13.66 2.69
C GLY A 219 18.14 12.15 2.56
N GLY A 220 18.14 11.58 1.35
CA GLY A 220 18.42 10.16 1.11
C GLY A 220 17.23 9.20 1.28
N ALA A 221 16.20 9.60 2.02
CA ALA A 221 14.96 8.84 2.20
C ALA A 221 14.20 8.66 0.87
N PRO A 222 13.47 7.55 0.66
CA PRO A 222 12.63 7.35 -0.51
C PRO A 222 11.38 8.23 -0.48
N ALA A 223 11.13 8.93 -1.59
CA ALA A 223 9.83 9.53 -1.90
C ALA A 223 9.11 8.66 -2.93
N VAL A 224 7.86 8.29 -2.65
CA VAL A 224 7.10 7.28 -3.38
C VAL A 224 5.89 7.91 -4.08
N THR A 225 5.70 7.55 -5.34
CA THR A 225 4.59 8.00 -6.19
C THR A 225 3.70 6.82 -6.58
N ALA A 226 2.39 6.92 -6.35
CA ALA A 226 1.41 5.92 -6.76
C ALA A 226 1.03 6.09 -8.24
N LEU A 227 1.61 5.28 -9.12
CA LEU A 227 1.49 5.43 -10.59
C LEU A 227 0.10 5.10 -11.16
N ARG A 228 -0.73 4.37 -10.41
CA ARG A 228 -2.01 3.81 -10.87
C ARG A 228 -3.21 4.34 -10.11
N ARG A 229 -2.99 5.21 -9.13
CA ARG A 229 -4.06 5.78 -8.31
C ARG A 229 -4.58 7.06 -8.95
N ALA A 230 -5.88 7.10 -9.20
CA ALA A 230 -6.53 8.28 -9.77
C ALA A 230 -6.93 9.33 -8.72
N ARG A 231 -7.31 8.87 -7.51
CA ARG A 231 -7.73 9.72 -6.40
C ARG A 231 -7.45 9.04 -5.05
N PRO A 232 -6.89 9.75 -4.06
CA PRO A 232 -6.03 10.94 -4.22
C PRO A 232 -4.88 10.65 -5.19
N VAL A 233 -4.34 11.71 -5.79
CA VAL A 233 -3.09 11.64 -6.54
C VAL A 233 -1.96 11.78 -5.52
N LEU A 234 -1.13 10.74 -5.40
CA LEU A 234 -0.04 10.66 -4.42
C LEU A 234 1.29 10.62 -5.17
N VAL A 235 2.01 11.73 -5.13
CA VAL A 235 3.30 11.96 -5.77
C VAL A 235 4.30 12.40 -4.72
N ASP A 236 5.46 11.73 -4.73
CA ASP A 236 6.60 11.95 -3.85
C ASP A 236 6.24 12.04 -2.37
N VAL A 237 5.42 11.08 -1.93
CA VAL A 237 5.11 10.89 -0.50
C VAL A 237 6.28 10.19 0.17
N VAL A 238 6.83 10.77 1.23
CA VAL A 238 7.85 10.12 2.08
C VAL A 238 7.09 9.24 3.07
N PRO A 239 7.17 7.90 2.96
CA PRO A 239 6.38 7.00 3.79
C PRO A 239 6.80 7.03 5.27
N TYR A 240 5.95 6.52 6.16
CA TYR A 240 6.36 6.27 7.56
C TYR A 240 7.58 5.33 7.66
N GLY A 241 8.51 5.64 8.55
CA GLY A 241 9.73 4.86 8.80
C GLY A 241 10.77 4.96 7.68
N ALA A 242 10.64 5.91 6.75
CA ALA A 242 11.51 6.06 5.59
C ALA A 242 12.88 6.67 5.91
N GLU A 243 13.06 7.25 7.09
CA GLU A 243 14.28 7.95 7.54
C GLU A 243 15.49 7.02 7.75
N THR A 244 15.27 5.72 7.89
CA THR A 244 16.33 4.71 8.10
C THR A 244 16.66 3.90 6.85
N VAL A 245 16.05 4.25 5.71
CA VAL A 245 16.13 3.46 4.49
C VAL A 245 16.43 4.32 3.26
N THR A 246 16.95 3.68 2.22
CA THR A 246 17.19 4.31 0.92
C THR A 246 16.81 3.37 -0.22
N LEU A 247 16.85 3.90 -1.45
CA LEU A 247 16.59 3.13 -2.67
C LEU A 247 17.85 2.44 -3.15
N GLY A 248 17.73 1.18 -3.57
CA GLY A 248 18.78 0.43 -4.23
C GLY A 248 18.29 -0.26 -5.50
N SER A 249 19.17 -1.03 -6.14
CA SER A 249 18.81 -1.97 -7.20
C SER A 249 19.06 -3.39 -6.72
N CYS A 250 18.10 -4.29 -6.93
CA CYS A 250 18.28 -5.69 -6.57
C CYS A 250 19.39 -6.32 -7.43
N PRO A 251 20.46 -6.87 -6.83
CA PRO A 251 21.54 -7.49 -7.60
C PRO A 251 21.07 -8.73 -8.39
N ALA A 252 20.05 -9.43 -7.89
CA ALA A 252 19.51 -10.63 -8.54
C ALA A 252 18.51 -10.31 -9.66
N HIS A 253 17.80 -9.19 -9.59
CA HIS A 253 16.64 -8.92 -10.44
C HIS A 253 16.71 -7.61 -11.24
N GLY A 254 17.64 -6.71 -10.90
CA GLY A 254 17.77 -5.38 -11.50
C GLY A 254 16.59 -4.43 -11.25
N THR A 255 15.66 -4.79 -10.37
CA THR A 255 14.48 -3.98 -10.04
C THR A 255 14.72 -3.11 -8.80
N PRO A 256 13.99 -1.99 -8.63
CA PRO A 256 14.11 -1.13 -7.45
C PRO A 256 13.80 -1.86 -6.14
N ILE A 257 14.66 -1.66 -5.15
CA ILE A 257 14.51 -2.17 -3.78
C ILE A 257 14.61 -1.03 -2.77
N ILE A 258 14.13 -1.29 -1.56
CA ILE A 258 14.31 -0.45 -0.39
C ILE A 258 15.25 -1.22 0.54
N VAL A 259 16.31 -0.55 0.99
CA VAL A 259 17.36 -1.11 1.86
C VAL A 259 17.62 -0.17 3.01
N THR A 260 18.17 -0.66 4.11
CA THR A 260 18.66 0.22 5.18
C THR A 260 19.83 1.06 4.67
N HIS A 261 20.06 2.21 5.32
CA HIS A 261 21.31 2.95 5.17
C HIS A 261 22.53 2.09 5.50
#